data_AF-A0A369Q8Z2-F1
#
_entry.id   AF-A0A369Q8Z2-F1
#
_cell.length_a   1.000
_cell.length_b   1.000
_cell.length_c   1.000
_cell.angle_alpha   90.00
_cell.angle_beta   90.00
_cell.angle_gamma   90.00
#
_symmetry.space_group_name_H-M   'P 1'
#
loop_
_entity.id
_entity.type
_entity.pdbx_description
1 polymer ?
#
loop_
_entity_poly.entity_id
_entity_poly.type
_entity_poly.pdbx_seq_one_letter_code
_entity_poly.pdbx_strand_id
1 'polypeptide(L)'
;MASAMNQETDSRAQAERAIREDLFCAYRLVASMGWNDLIFTHLSARVSGPEHRFLLNPYGRGFEEITASSLIKVDMEGKPVDDPQAIVNPAGFTIHLARDDARCVMHLYTLDGQAVSAMANGLLPLNQTALGVVGDFAYHDYEGVALDHDERE
;
A
#
# COMPACT_ATOMS: atom_id res chain seq x y z
N MET A 1 14.49 34.16 -1.07
CA MET A 1 14.83 32.72 -1.05
C MET A 1 14.31 32.02 0.20
N ALA A 2 14.65 32.44 1.43
CA ALA A 2 14.16 31.80 2.66
C ALA A 2 12.62 31.73 2.79
N SER A 3 11.90 32.78 2.42
CA SER A 3 10.42 32.79 2.45
C SER A 3 9.77 31.82 1.44
N ALA A 4 10.43 31.56 0.31
CA ALA A 4 9.91 30.65 -0.72
C ALA A 4 10.19 29.19 -0.33
N MET A 5 11.36 28.90 0.25
CA MET A 5 11.68 27.58 0.82
C MET A 5 10.72 27.19 1.95
N ASN A 6 10.36 28.13 2.83
CA ASN A 6 9.38 27.84 3.88
C ASN A 6 7.98 27.54 3.32
N GLN A 7 7.53 28.30 2.31
CA GLN A 7 6.24 28.05 1.66
C GLN A 7 6.18 26.71 0.94
N GLU A 8 7.26 26.31 0.27
CA GLU A 8 7.35 25.01 -0.40
C GLU A 8 7.39 23.85 0.60
N THR A 9 8.08 24.02 1.72
CA THR A 9 8.14 23.02 2.80
C THR A 9 6.76 22.85 3.46
N ASP A 10 6.06 23.95 3.76
CA ASP A 10 4.71 23.91 4.32
C ASP A 10 3.71 23.26 3.36
N SER A 11 3.82 23.55 2.05
CA SER A 11 2.96 22.93 1.03
C SER A 11 3.18 21.41 0.93
N ARG A 12 4.43 20.95 0.99
CA ARG A 12 4.75 19.51 0.99
C ARG A 12 4.26 18.81 2.26
N ALA A 13 4.42 19.44 3.42
CA ALA A 13 3.92 18.91 4.68
C ALA A 13 2.39 18.79 4.69
N GLN A 14 1.68 19.77 4.12
CA GLN A 14 0.23 19.72 3.95
C GLN A 14 -0.20 18.59 2.99
N ALA A 15 0.52 18.40 1.88
CA ALA A 15 0.26 17.31 0.94
C ALA A 15 0.49 15.93 1.57
N GLU A 16 1.59 15.73 2.31
CA GLU A 16 1.84 14.48 3.04
C GLU A 16 0.73 14.22 4.07
N ARG A 17 0.29 15.26 4.81
CA ARG A 17 -0.80 15.12 5.79
C ARG A 17 -2.11 14.64 5.14
N ALA A 18 -2.49 15.21 4.00
CA ALA A 18 -3.68 14.79 3.28
C ALA A 18 -3.60 13.30 2.86
N ILE A 19 -2.44 12.87 2.33
CA ILE A 19 -2.23 11.46 1.97
C ILE A 19 -2.33 10.54 3.19
N ARG A 20 -1.79 10.96 4.35
CA ARG A 20 -1.91 10.20 5.61
C ARG A 20 -3.35 10.06 6.09
N GLU A 21 -4.15 11.10 5.93
CA GLU A 21 -5.57 11.10 6.28
C GLU A 21 -6.38 10.18 5.35
N ASP A 22 -6.16 10.28 4.03
CA ASP A 22 -6.81 9.40 3.04
C ASP A 22 -6.43 7.94 3.25
N LEU A 23 -5.14 7.66 3.46
CA LEU A 23 -4.66 6.30 3.70
C LEU A 23 -5.21 5.74 5.02
N PHE A 24 -5.30 6.55 6.08
CA PHE A 24 -6.00 6.17 7.31
C PHE A 24 -7.47 5.81 7.06
N CYS A 25 -8.19 6.61 6.28
CA CYS A 25 -9.57 6.30 5.89
C CYS A 25 -9.66 4.97 5.12
N ALA A 26 -8.72 4.69 4.22
CA ALA A 26 -8.66 3.42 3.50
C ALA A 26 -8.47 2.23 4.46
N TYR A 27 -7.55 2.32 5.44
CA TYR A 27 -7.38 1.29 6.48
C TYR A 27 -8.69 1.03 7.24
N ARG A 28 -9.41 2.10 7.60
CA ARG A 28 -10.68 1.99 8.34
C ARG A 28 -11.81 1.37 7.51
N LEU A 29 -11.87 1.68 6.22
CA LEU A 29 -12.82 1.09 5.29
C LEU A 29 -12.55 -0.39 5.06
N VAL A 30 -11.28 -0.77 4.86
CA VAL A 30 -10.89 -2.18 4.71
C VAL A 30 -11.24 -2.98 5.96
N ALA A 31 -10.94 -2.43 7.15
CA ALA A 31 -11.30 -3.07 8.42
C ALA A 31 -12.81 -3.21 8.61
N SER A 32 -13.60 -2.18 8.28
CA SER A 32 -15.06 -2.26 8.43
C SER A 32 -15.72 -3.25 7.45
N MET A 33 -15.08 -3.50 6.32
CA MET A 33 -15.49 -4.51 5.34
C MET A 33 -14.97 -5.92 5.65
N GLY A 34 -14.11 -6.08 6.66
CA GLY A 34 -13.50 -7.37 7.02
C GLY A 34 -12.55 -7.91 5.94
N TRP A 35 -11.88 -7.01 5.22
CA TRP A 35 -10.98 -7.35 4.11
C TRP A 35 -9.51 -7.51 4.54
N ASN A 36 -9.19 -7.14 5.78
CA ASN A 36 -7.90 -7.38 6.42
C ASN A 36 -7.79 -8.81 6.96
N ASP A 37 -6.57 -9.33 6.99
CA ASP A 37 -6.25 -10.59 7.64
C ASP A 37 -5.24 -10.32 8.76
N LEU A 38 -5.78 -10.17 9.98
CA LEU A 38 -5.02 -9.86 11.18
C LEU A 38 -4.04 -8.69 10.96
N ILE A 39 -2.74 -8.99 10.93
CA ILE A 39 -1.64 -8.03 10.76
C ILE A 39 -0.86 -8.23 9.45
N PHE A 40 -1.33 -9.10 8.55
CA PHE A 40 -0.57 -9.59 7.40
C PHE A 40 -0.88 -8.86 6.08
N THR A 41 -1.97 -8.10 6.02
CA THR A 41 -2.29 -7.21 4.90
C THR A 41 -1.60 -5.86 5.02
N HIS A 42 -1.44 -5.14 3.90
CA HIS A 42 -0.83 -3.82 3.90
C HIS A 42 -1.42 -2.93 2.80
N LEU A 43 -1.45 -1.64 3.08
CA LEU A 43 -1.76 -0.60 2.10
C LEU A 43 -0.56 0.36 2.05
N SER A 44 -0.29 0.95 0.90
CA SER A 44 0.75 1.96 0.79
C SER A 44 0.39 3.08 -0.16
N ALA A 45 0.99 4.24 0.08
CA ALA A 45 0.80 5.43 -0.74
C ALA A 45 2.12 6.19 -0.91
N ARG A 46 2.40 6.63 -2.14
CA ARG A 46 3.58 7.44 -2.48
C ARG A 46 3.40 8.87 -1.97
N VAL A 47 4.40 9.39 -1.26
CA VAL A 47 4.44 10.79 -0.81
C VAL A 47 4.79 11.69 -2.00
N SER A 48 4.17 12.87 -2.07
CA SER A 48 4.49 13.87 -3.09
C SER A 48 5.86 14.48 -2.86
N GLY A 49 6.73 14.47 -3.87
CA GLY A 49 8.05 15.09 -3.80
C GLY A 49 9.03 14.50 -4.81
N PRO A 50 10.27 15.06 -4.89
CA PRO A 50 11.33 14.53 -5.75
C PRO A 50 11.91 13.21 -5.23
N GLU A 51 11.72 12.92 -3.94
CA GLU A 51 12.19 11.70 -3.31
C GLU A 51 11.12 10.63 -3.42
N HIS A 52 11.50 9.42 -3.82
CA HIS A 52 10.58 8.29 -3.84
C HIS A 52 10.41 7.77 -2.41
N ARG A 53 9.33 8.19 -1.75
CA ARG A 53 8.98 7.80 -0.39
C ARG A 53 7.56 7.27 -0.31
N PHE A 54 7.31 6.36 0.63
CA PHE A 54 6.04 5.68 0.78
C PHE A 54 5.55 5.73 2.22
N LEU A 55 4.24 5.83 2.39
CA LEU A 55 3.53 5.68 3.65
C LEU A 55 2.89 4.29 3.71
N LEU A 56 2.97 3.63 4.87
CA LEU A 56 2.34 2.34 5.12
C LEU A 56 2.10 2.11 6.62
N ASN A 57 1.40 1.04 6.97
CA ASN A 57 1.17 0.67 8.36
C ASN A 57 2.45 0.15 9.04
N PRO A 58 2.66 0.47 10.32
CA PRO A 58 3.68 -0.20 11.12
C PRO A 58 3.35 -1.68 11.28
N TYR A 59 4.37 -2.52 11.21
CA TYR A 59 4.20 -3.96 11.40
C TYR A 59 3.74 -4.27 12.83
N GLY A 60 2.85 -5.25 12.98
CA GLY A 60 2.34 -5.71 14.27
C GLY A 60 1.09 -4.99 14.80
N ARG A 61 0.45 -4.13 13.98
CA ARG A 61 -0.82 -3.47 14.34
C ARG A 61 -1.93 -3.88 13.38
N GLY A 62 -3.12 -4.11 13.92
CA GLY A 62 -4.34 -4.34 13.13
C GLY A 62 -4.79 -3.07 12.42
N PHE A 63 -5.56 -3.20 11.34
CA PHE A 63 -6.04 -2.05 10.55
C PHE A 63 -6.95 -1.12 11.38
N GLU A 64 -7.63 -1.68 12.39
CA GLU A 64 -8.46 -0.98 13.38
C GLU A 64 -7.65 -0.14 14.38
N GLU A 65 -6.33 -0.31 14.44
CA GLU A 65 -5.44 0.41 15.34
C GLU A 65 -4.68 1.54 14.65
N ILE A 66 -4.74 1.56 13.31
CA ILE A 66 -4.04 2.56 12.49
C ILE A 66 -4.67 3.93 12.67
N THR A 67 -3.82 4.93 12.85
CA THR A 67 -4.12 6.37 12.78
C THR A 67 -3.26 7.01 11.70
N ALA A 68 -3.68 8.18 11.17
CA ALA A 68 -2.88 8.95 10.22
C ALA A 68 -1.46 9.27 10.75
N SER A 69 -1.33 9.51 12.06
CA SER A 69 -0.06 9.76 12.73
C SER A 69 0.78 8.50 12.99
N SER A 70 0.18 7.31 13.03
CA SER A 70 0.91 6.05 13.23
C SER A 70 1.53 5.50 11.95
N LEU A 71 1.14 6.04 10.78
CA LEU A 71 1.71 5.62 9.50
C LEU A 71 3.21 5.93 9.47
N ILE A 72 3.98 4.99 8.97
CA ILE A 72 5.43 5.11 8.86
C ILE A 72 5.80 5.53 7.45
N LYS A 73 6.82 6.38 7.33
CA LYS A 73 7.37 6.82 6.05
C LYS A 73 8.67 6.08 5.79
N VAL A 74 8.80 5.47 4.61
CA VAL A 74 9.99 4.71 4.19
C VAL A 74 10.57 5.25 2.88
N ASP A 75 11.86 5.04 2.68
CA ASP A 75 12.55 5.28 1.41
C ASP A 75 12.43 4.08 0.44
N MET A 76 13.11 4.16 -0.71
CA MET A 76 13.13 3.10 -1.74
C MET A 76 13.79 1.81 -1.27
N GLU A 77 14.62 1.87 -0.24
CA GLU A 77 15.28 0.73 0.36
C GLU A 77 14.46 0.14 1.52
N GLY A 78 13.26 0.69 1.79
CA GLY A 78 12.39 0.25 2.87
C GLY A 78 12.83 0.71 4.25
N LYS A 79 13.78 1.64 4.34
CA LYS A 79 14.25 2.15 5.63
C LYS A 79 13.31 3.23 6.14
N PRO A 80 12.92 3.17 7.43
CA PRO A 80 12.15 4.24 8.04
C PRO A 80 12.89 5.58 7.98
N VAL A 81 12.16 6.63 7.57
CA VAL A 81 12.68 8.00 7.45
C VAL A 81 12.46 8.79 8.75
N ASP A 82 11.26 8.73 9.31
CA ASP A 82 10.86 9.56 10.45
C ASP A 82 11.13 8.88 11.81
N ASP A 83 11.11 7.54 11.86
CA ASP A 83 11.34 6.74 13.08
C ASP A 83 12.24 5.53 12.77
N PRO A 84 13.55 5.61 13.04
CA PRO A 84 14.50 4.51 12.77
C PRO A 84 14.21 3.20 13.51
N GLN A 85 13.35 3.19 14.53
CA GLN A 85 12.98 1.98 15.27
C GLN A 85 11.73 1.29 14.71
N ALA A 86 11.03 1.91 13.75
CA ALA A 86 9.84 1.35 13.16
C ALA A 86 10.15 0.04 12.42
N ILE A 87 9.31 -0.98 12.67
CA ILE A 87 9.40 -2.25 11.96
C ILE A 87 8.54 -2.16 10.69
N VAL A 88 9.18 -2.44 9.55
CA VAL A 88 8.59 -2.37 8.21
C VAL A 88 8.45 -3.79 7.67
N ASN A 89 7.33 -4.10 7.02
CA ASN A 89 7.24 -5.28 6.16
C ASN A 89 7.64 -4.88 4.73
N PRO A 90 8.74 -5.44 4.16
CA PRO A 90 9.21 -5.11 2.81
C PRO A 90 8.16 -5.27 1.72
N ALA A 91 7.26 -6.25 1.84
CA ALA A 91 6.17 -6.48 0.90
C ALA A 91 5.30 -5.22 0.68
N GLY A 92 5.21 -4.36 1.71
CA GLY A 92 4.40 -3.15 1.74
C GLY A 92 4.65 -2.14 0.63
N PHE A 93 5.82 -2.17 -0.01
CA PHE A 93 6.20 -1.19 -1.03
C PHE A 93 6.89 -1.80 -2.25
N THR A 94 7.02 -3.12 -2.34
CA THR A 94 7.68 -3.82 -3.46
C THR A 94 7.11 -3.41 -4.82
N ILE A 95 5.78 -3.38 -4.97
CA ILE A 95 5.10 -3.01 -6.22
C ILE A 95 5.38 -1.56 -6.64
N HIS A 96 5.56 -0.64 -5.69
CA HIS A 96 5.92 0.73 -6.01
C HIS A 96 7.30 0.88 -6.65
N LEU A 97 8.19 -0.10 -6.46
CA LEU A 97 9.52 -0.14 -7.08
C LEU A 97 9.45 -0.60 -8.54
N ALA A 98 8.45 -1.41 -8.89
CA ALA A 98 8.19 -1.86 -10.26
C ALA A 98 7.33 -0.86 -11.07
N ARG A 99 6.53 -0.03 -10.39
CA ARG A 99 5.56 0.89 -11.00
C ARG A 99 5.68 2.31 -10.46
N ASP A 100 6.39 3.16 -11.20
CA ASP A 100 6.54 4.59 -10.87
C ASP A 100 5.20 5.36 -10.95
N ASP A 101 4.28 4.92 -11.81
CA ASP A 101 2.96 5.50 -11.97
C ASP A 101 1.99 5.11 -10.83
N ALA A 102 2.27 4.03 -10.09
CA ALA A 102 1.46 3.62 -8.95
C ALA A 102 1.60 4.62 -7.80
N ARG A 103 0.48 5.31 -7.49
CA ARG A 103 0.36 6.26 -6.38
C ARG A 103 -0.04 5.59 -5.07
N CYS A 104 -0.79 4.51 -5.14
CA CYS A 104 -1.15 3.68 -4.01
C CYS A 104 -1.19 2.21 -4.42
N VAL A 105 -0.97 1.32 -3.46
CA VAL A 105 -1.06 -0.12 -3.62
C VAL A 105 -1.87 -0.68 -2.45
N MET A 106 -2.77 -1.62 -2.75
CA MET A 106 -3.59 -2.29 -1.75
C MET A 106 -3.40 -3.80 -1.88
N HIS A 107 -2.86 -4.42 -0.83
CA HIS A 107 -2.70 -5.87 -0.75
C HIS A 107 -3.64 -6.45 0.30
N LEU A 108 -4.55 -7.32 -0.13
CA LEU A 108 -5.67 -7.80 0.68
C LEU A 108 -5.79 -9.32 0.61
N TYR A 109 -6.25 -9.91 1.71
CA TYR A 109 -6.49 -11.36 1.85
C TYR A 109 -7.99 -11.63 2.07
N THR A 110 -8.83 -11.08 1.20
CA THR A 110 -10.28 -11.32 1.28
C THR A 110 -10.59 -12.80 1.00
N LEU A 111 -11.63 -13.34 1.65
CA LEU A 111 -12.03 -14.74 1.49
C LEU A 111 -12.27 -15.10 0.01
N ASP A 112 -13.08 -14.29 -0.68
CA ASP A 112 -13.45 -14.54 -2.08
C ASP A 112 -12.27 -14.29 -3.03
N GLY A 113 -11.41 -13.31 -2.73
CA GLY A 113 -10.21 -13.02 -3.52
C GLY A 113 -9.22 -14.19 -3.47
N GLN A 114 -8.97 -14.72 -2.27
CA GLN A 114 -8.12 -15.90 -2.10
C GLN A 114 -8.73 -17.13 -2.81
N ALA A 115 -10.03 -17.35 -2.67
CA ALA A 115 -10.71 -18.48 -3.34
C ALA A 115 -10.56 -18.40 -4.86
N VAL A 116 -10.80 -17.24 -5.47
CA VAL A 116 -10.64 -17.03 -6.92
C VAL A 116 -9.18 -17.16 -7.35
N SER A 117 -8.22 -16.64 -6.58
CA SER A 117 -6.78 -16.73 -6.89
C SER A 117 -6.25 -18.18 -6.90
N ALA A 118 -6.89 -19.07 -6.12
CA ALA A 118 -6.53 -20.48 -6.06
C ALA A 118 -7.18 -21.34 -7.17
N MET A 119 -8.07 -20.76 -7.99
CA MET A 119 -8.71 -21.47 -9.09
C MET A 119 -7.85 -21.45 -10.35
N ALA A 120 -7.78 -22.58 -11.06
CA ALA A 120 -7.00 -22.71 -12.31
C ALA A 120 -7.35 -21.69 -13.41
N ASN A 121 -8.59 -21.18 -13.41
CA ASN A 121 -9.06 -20.21 -14.39
C ASN A 121 -9.20 -18.79 -13.84
N GLY A 122 -8.83 -18.54 -12.58
CA GLY A 122 -8.92 -17.23 -11.95
C GLY A 122 -10.30 -16.57 -12.06
N LEU A 123 -10.30 -15.28 -12.43
CA LEU A 123 -11.50 -14.45 -12.52
C LEU A 123 -12.20 -14.69 -13.87
N LEU A 124 -13.37 -15.31 -13.83
CA LEU A 124 -14.17 -15.58 -15.02
C LEU A 124 -15.10 -14.39 -15.37
N PRO A 125 -15.33 -14.10 -16.67
CA PRO A 125 -16.20 -13.01 -17.13
C PRO A 125 -17.70 -13.38 -17.03
N LEU A 126 -18.17 -13.73 -15.83
CA LEU A 126 -19.52 -14.26 -15.60
C LEU A 126 -20.56 -13.21 -15.20
N ASN A 127 -20.13 -11.98 -14.91
CA ASN A 127 -21.01 -10.88 -14.54
C ASN A 127 -20.46 -9.53 -15.02
N GLN A 128 -21.29 -8.49 -14.94
CA GLN A 128 -20.95 -7.14 -15.42
C GLN A 128 -19.71 -6.56 -14.73
N THR A 129 -19.55 -6.78 -13.42
CA THR A 129 -18.38 -6.29 -12.67
C THR A 129 -17.11 -6.97 -13.15
N ALA A 130 -17.11 -8.29 -13.26
CA ALA A 130 -15.96 -9.06 -13.73
C ALA A 130 -15.59 -8.70 -15.18
N LEU A 131 -16.57 -8.57 -16.07
CA LEU A 131 -16.36 -8.14 -17.46
C LEU A 131 -15.71 -6.76 -17.56
N GLY A 132 -16.01 -5.86 -16.62
CA GLY A 132 -15.45 -4.51 -16.61
C GLY A 132 -13.97 -4.44 -16.26
N VAL A 133 -13.40 -5.48 -15.64
CA VAL A 133 -12.02 -5.47 -15.14
C VAL A 133 -11.16 -6.62 -15.67
N VAL A 134 -11.73 -7.70 -16.20
CA VAL A 134 -10.99 -8.91 -16.59
C VAL A 134 -9.84 -8.65 -17.59
N GLY A 135 -9.95 -7.61 -18.42
CA GLY A 135 -8.89 -7.19 -19.33
C GLY A 135 -7.71 -6.47 -18.68
N ASP A 136 -7.88 -6.02 -17.43
CA ASP A 136 -6.90 -5.29 -16.63
C ASP A 136 -6.29 -6.15 -15.51
N PHE A 137 -6.62 -7.45 -15.45
CA PHE A 137 -6.05 -8.41 -14.50
C PHE A 137 -4.73 -8.98 -15.01
N ALA A 138 -3.72 -9.01 -14.14
CA ALA A 138 -2.51 -9.80 -14.29
C ALA A 138 -2.52 -10.94 -13.24
N TYR A 139 -1.82 -12.03 -13.55
CA TYR A 139 -1.63 -13.16 -12.64
C TYR A 139 -0.15 -13.28 -12.31
N HIS A 140 0.13 -13.54 -11.04
CA HIS A 140 1.44 -13.85 -10.51
C HIS A 140 1.33 -15.18 -9.77
N ASP A 141 2.24 -16.12 -10.03
CA ASP A 141 2.23 -17.42 -9.39
C ASP A 141 2.63 -17.29 -7.92
N TYR A 142 2.20 -18.22 -7.07
CA TYR A 142 2.56 -18.16 -5.65
C TYR A 142 4.01 -18.61 -5.43
N GLU A 143 4.87 -17.69 -4.99
CA GLU A 143 6.31 -17.94 -4.80
C GLU A 143 6.71 -18.14 -3.32
N GLY A 144 5.76 -18.00 -2.39
CA GLY A 144 5.99 -18.10 -0.96
C GLY A 144 5.61 -16.82 -0.23
N VAL A 145 6.32 -16.49 0.85
CA VAL A 145 6.14 -15.20 1.52
C VAL A 145 6.95 -14.15 0.76
N ALA A 146 6.29 -13.03 0.45
CA ALA A 146 6.76 -11.81 -0.21
C ALA A 146 7.98 -11.12 0.43
N LEU A 147 9.07 -11.86 0.61
CA LEU A 147 10.36 -11.39 1.11
C LEU A 147 11.39 -11.29 -0.02
N ASP A 148 11.13 -11.97 -1.14
CA ASP A 148 11.99 -11.92 -2.32
C ASP A 148 11.61 -10.76 -3.24
N HIS A 149 12.60 -10.24 -3.96
CA HIS A 149 12.41 -9.14 -4.89
C HIS A 149 11.89 -9.60 -6.26
N ASP A 150 11.82 -10.91 -6.50
CA ASP A 150 11.30 -11.51 -7.72
C ASP A 150 9.78 -11.30 -7.88
N GLU A 151 9.03 -11.06 -6.79
CA GLU A 151 7.59 -10.70 -6.83
C GLU A 151 7.27 -9.34 -7.51
N ARG A 152 8.26 -8.71 -8.16
CA ARG A 152 8.12 -7.43 -8.86
C ARG A 152 7.74 -7.58 -10.35
N GLU A 153 7.95 -8.75 -10.93
CA GLU A 153 7.73 -9.03 -12.37
C GLU A 153 6.35 -9.62 -12.66
#